data_AF-A0A7J9Z086-F1
#
_entry.id   AF-A0A7J9Z086-F1
#
_cell.length_a   1.000
_cell.length_b   1.000
_cell.length_c   1.000
_cell.angle_alpha   90.00
_cell.angle_beta   90.00
_cell.angle_gamma   90.00
#
_symmetry.space_group_name_H-M   'P 1'
#
loop_
_entity.id
_entity.type
_entity.pdbx_description
1 polymer ?
#
loop_
_entity_poly.entity_id
_entity_poly.type
_entity_poly.pdbx_seq_one_letter_code
_entity_poly.pdbx_strand_id
1 'polypeptide(L)'
;MKGGIALRGRDAECAALDRLLAAARSGKSGALVVSGEPGIGKTALLEYAIDSASDLLLLRAVGVQSEIELAFAGLHQLYPLGIDAK
;
A
#
# COMPACT_ATOMS: atom_id res chain seq x y z
N MET A 1 -23.30 3.39 0.43
CA MET A 1 -23.07 2.05 -0.15
C MET A 1 -21.58 1.92 -0.43
N LYS A 2 -20.80 1.28 0.46
CA LYS A 2 -19.34 1.13 0.29
C LYS A 2 -19.07 -0.09 -0.59
N GLY A 3 -18.89 0.11 -1.89
CA GLY A 3 -18.42 -0.91 -2.82
C GLY A 3 -16.91 -1.09 -2.68
N GLY A 4 -16.45 -1.63 -1.56
CA GLY A 4 -15.08 -2.14 -1.48
C GLY A 4 -15.00 -3.38 -2.35
N ILE A 5 -13.94 -3.49 -3.16
CA ILE A 5 -13.68 -4.66 -3.99
C ILE A 5 -13.65 -5.89 -3.07
N ALA A 6 -14.72 -6.68 -3.07
CA ALA A 6 -14.80 -7.91 -2.29
C ALA A 6 -13.86 -8.94 -2.93
N LEU A 7 -12.62 -8.99 -2.44
CA LEU A 7 -11.62 -9.95 -2.87
C LEU A 7 -12.01 -11.35 -2.40
N ARG A 8 -12.61 -12.14 -3.30
CA ARG A 8 -13.03 -13.51 -2.99
C ARG A 8 -11.80 -14.39 -2.75
N GLY A 9 -11.76 -15.08 -1.61
CA GLY A 9 -10.71 -16.05 -1.27
C GLY A 9 -9.38 -15.43 -0.82
N ARG A 10 -9.39 -14.15 -0.40
CA ARG A 10 -8.22 -13.41 0.08
C ARG A 10 -8.36 -12.94 1.53
N ASP A 11 -9.21 -13.61 2.30
CA ASP A 11 -9.56 -13.18 3.65
C ASP A 11 -8.32 -13.15 4.57
N ALA A 12 -7.38 -14.07 4.39
CA ALA A 12 -6.15 -14.12 5.17
C ALA A 12 -5.22 -12.94 4.86
N GLU A 13 -5.07 -12.58 3.58
CA GLU A 13 -4.26 -11.46 3.13
C GLU A 13 -4.88 -10.12 3.52
N CYS A 14 -6.19 -9.95 3.34
CA CYS A 14 -6.93 -8.78 3.81
C CYS A 14 -6.77 -8.64 5.33
N ALA A 15 -6.91 -9.72 6.11
CA ALA A 15 -6.73 -9.67 7.55
C ALA A 15 -5.28 -9.33 7.97
N ALA A 16 -4.27 -9.66 7.17
CA ALA A 16 -2.90 -9.24 7.42
C ALA A 16 -2.72 -7.73 7.17
N LEU A 17 -3.29 -7.21 6.07
CA LEU A 17 -3.31 -5.78 5.76
C LEU A 17 -4.07 -4.98 6.82
N ASP A 18 -5.25 -5.43 7.22
CA ASP A 18 -6.09 -4.75 8.22
C ASP A 18 -5.37 -4.65 9.57
N ARG A 19 -4.65 -5.71 9.98
CA ARG A 19 -3.82 -5.70 11.20
C ARG A 19 -2.69 -4.68 11.10
N LEU A 20 -2.03 -4.58 9.94
CA LEU A 20 -0.99 -3.59 9.72
C LEU A 20 -1.54 -2.16 9.80
N LEU A 21 -2.68 -1.90 9.15
CA LEU A 21 -3.35 -0.59 9.19
C LEU A 21 -3.83 -0.24 10.61
N ALA A 22 -4.36 -1.20 11.36
CA ALA A 22 -4.74 -1.00 12.75
C ALA A 22 -3.52 -0.67 13.64
N ALA A 23 -2.39 -1.34 13.42
CA ALA A 23 -1.14 -1.02 14.10
C ALA A 23 -0.67 0.42 13.78
N ALA A 24 -0.70 0.82 12.50
CA ALA A 24 -0.37 2.17 12.06
C ALA A 24 -1.25 3.24 12.74
N ARG A 25 -2.57 3.01 12.81
CA ARG A 25 -3.51 3.88 13.54
C ARG A 25 -3.18 4.00 15.02
N SER A 26 -2.66 2.94 15.64
CA SER A 26 -2.20 2.95 17.02
C SER A 26 -0.81 3.58 17.23
N GLY A 27 -0.22 4.17 16.18
CA GLY A 27 1.11 4.77 16.21
C GLY A 27 2.26 3.76 16.16
N LYS A 28 1.98 2.50 15.81
CA LYS A 28 2.99 1.45 15.67
C LYS A 28 3.38 1.31 14.20
N SER A 29 4.67 1.18 13.93
CA SER A 29 5.17 0.91 12.57
C SER A 29 5.15 -0.59 12.26
N GLY A 30 5.10 -0.91 10.97
CA GLY A 30 5.21 -2.27 10.45
C GLY A 30 5.41 -2.26 8.94
N ALA A 31 5.80 -3.40 8.38
CA ALA A 31 5.98 -3.58 6.95
C ALA A 31 5.41 -4.94 6.53
N LEU A 32 4.85 -4.99 5.32
CA LEU A 32 4.34 -6.21 4.70
C LEU A 32 4.80 -6.27 3.24
N VAL A 33 5.25 -7.43 2.80
CA VAL A 33 5.62 -7.70 1.40
C VAL A 33 4.54 -8.57 0.78
N VAL A 34 3.97 -8.12 -0.33
CA VAL A 34 3.01 -8.90 -1.13
C VAL A 34 3.75 -9.51 -2.32
N SER A 35 4.00 -10.82 -2.27
CA SER A 35 4.63 -11.59 -3.34
C SER A 35 3.66 -12.64 -3.90
N GLY A 36 3.87 -13.03 -5.15
CA GLY A 36 3.04 -14.03 -5.81
C GLY A 36 3.15 -13.94 -7.33
N GLU A 37 2.51 -14.87 -8.02
CA GLU A 37 2.58 -14.99 -9.48
C GLU A 37 2.01 -13.77 -10.22
N PRO A 38 2.44 -13.50 -11.46
CA PRO A 38 1.80 -12.51 -12.33
C PRO A 38 0.28 -12.78 -12.44
N GLY A 39 -0.54 -11.72 -12.39
CA GLY A 39 -2.00 -11.84 -12.52
C GLY A 39 -2.77 -12.36 -11.30
N ILE A 40 -2.09 -12.73 -10.20
CA ILE A 40 -2.72 -13.32 -9.01
C ILE A 40 -3.59 -12.36 -8.18
N GLY A 41 -3.63 -11.07 -8.56
CA GLY A 41 -4.43 -10.03 -7.89
C GLY A 41 -3.69 -9.15 -6.88
N LYS A 42 -2.35 -9.07 -6.95
CA LYS A 42 -1.55 -8.22 -6.03
C LYS A 42 -1.97 -6.74 -6.07
N THR A 43 -2.24 -6.20 -7.26
CA THR A 43 -2.71 -4.82 -7.42
C THR A 43 -4.05 -4.60 -6.72
N ALA A 44 -4.98 -5.56 -6.84
CA ALA A 44 -6.29 -5.47 -6.20
C ALA A 44 -6.19 -5.53 -4.66
N LEU A 45 -5.21 -6.27 -4.11
CA LEU A 45 -4.89 -6.24 -2.67
C LEU A 45 -4.36 -4.87 -2.21
N LEU A 46 -3.54 -4.21 -3.04
CA LEU A 46 -3.05 -2.86 -2.74
C LEU A 46 -4.17 -1.82 -2.82
N GLU A 47 -5.07 -1.94 -3.79
CA GLU A 47 -6.27 -1.09 -3.90
C GLU A 47 -7.18 -1.25 -2.68
N TYR A 48 -7.42 -2.48 -2.23
CA TYR A 48 -8.15 -2.74 -0.98
C TYR A 48 -7.50 -2.04 0.23
N ALA A 49 -6.17 -2.09 0.34
CA ALA A 49 -5.45 -1.43 1.44
C ALA A 49 -5.60 0.10 1.38
N ILE A 50 -5.55 0.69 0.18
CA ILE A 50 -5.76 2.13 -0.04
C ILE A 50 -7.17 2.54 0.40
N ASP A 51 -8.19 1.81 -0.06
CA ASP A 51 -9.60 2.07 0.30
C ASP A 51 -9.85 1.91 1.81
N SER A 52 -9.17 0.94 2.44
CA SER A 52 -9.28 0.65 3.87
C SER A 52 -8.49 1.62 4.76
N ALA A 53 -7.66 2.49 4.17
CA ALA A 53 -6.79 3.44 4.86
C ALA A 53 -7.18 4.90 4.59
N SER A 54 -8.45 5.18 4.25
CA SER A 54 -8.94 6.53 3.91
C SER A 54 -8.75 7.59 5.01
N ASP A 55 -8.52 7.14 6.25
CA ASP A 55 -8.26 7.95 7.44
C ASP A 55 -6.77 8.21 7.72
N LEU A 56 -5.87 7.66 6.90
CA LEU A 56 -4.42 7.78 7.02
C LEU A 56 -3.83 8.60 5.86
N LEU A 57 -2.67 9.22 6.10
CA LEU A 57 -1.88 9.79 5.01
C LEU A 57 -1.27 8.66 4.18
N LEU A 58 -1.71 8.54 2.93
CA LEU A 58 -1.24 7.50 2.02
C LEU A 58 -0.22 8.06 1.03
N LEU A 59 0.95 7.43 0.99
CA LEU A 59 2.02 7.72 0.05
C LEU A 59 2.22 6.50 -0.86
N ARG A 60 2.26 6.71 -2.17
CA ARG A 60 2.41 5.64 -3.17
C ARG A 60 3.61 5.93 -4.07
N ALA A 61 4.46 4.93 -4.23
CA ALA A 61 5.51 4.90 -5.22
C ALA A 61 5.35 3.66 -6.12
N VAL A 62 5.81 3.75 -7.36
CA VAL A 62 5.84 2.63 -8.32
C VAL A 62 7.27 2.50 -8.80
N GLY A 63 7.88 1.34 -8.59
CA GLY A 63 9.16 1.03 -9.22
C GLY A 63 8.93 0.70 -10.69
N VAL A 64 9.59 1.40 -11.59
CA VAL A 64 9.69 0.99 -12.99
C VAL A 64 11.05 0.32 -13.24
N GLN A 65 11.08 -0.68 -14.12
CA GLN A 65 12.31 -1.44 -14.37
C GLN A 65 13.47 -0.56 -14.86
N SER A 66 13.16 0.54 -15.54
CA SER A 66 14.14 1.52 -16.01
C SER A 66 14.80 2.34 -14.89
N GLU A 67 14.29 2.31 -13.66
CA GLU A 67 14.81 3.07 -12.51
C GLU A 67 15.84 2.29 -11.67
N ILE A 68 16.26 1.09 -12.10
CA ILE A 68 17.24 0.26 -11.36
C ILE A 68 18.55 1.00 -11.08
N GLU A 69 18.97 1.89 -11.99
CA GLU A 69 20.21 2.68 -11.88
C GLU A 69 20.05 3.96 -11.02
N LEU A 70 18.83 4.29 -10.60
CA LEU A 70 18.54 5.48 -9.80
C LEU A 70 18.40 5.10 -8.32
N ALA A 71 19.46 5.35 -7.56
CA ALA A 71 19.42 5.20 -6.11
C ALA A 71 18.25 6.01 -5.52
N PHE A 72 17.48 5.37 -4.64
CA PHE A 72 16.33 5.99 -3.96
C PHE A 72 15.23 6.54 -4.89
N ALA A 73 15.07 6.00 -6.11
CA ALA A 73 14.00 6.42 -7.04
C ALA A 73 12.60 6.46 -6.38
N GLY A 74 12.27 5.47 -5.55
CA GLY A 74 11.02 5.46 -4.80
C GLY A 74 10.87 6.63 -3.82
N LEU A 75 11.96 7.05 -3.15
CA LEU A 75 11.93 8.21 -2.24
C LEU A 75 11.74 9.52 -3.01
N HIS A 76 12.35 9.65 -4.19
CA HIS A 76 12.13 10.79 -5.08
C HIS A 76 10.66 10.95 -5.48
N GLN A 77 9.92 9.86 -5.66
CA GLN A 77 8.48 9.91 -5.94
C GLN A 77 7.65 10.35 -4.72
N LEU A 78 8.14 10.12 -3.49
CA LEU A 78 7.42 10.46 -2.26
C LEU A 78 7.74 11.87 -1.72
N TYR A 79 8.89 12.42 -2.09
CA TYR A 79 9.36 13.74 -1.63
C TYR A 79 8.38 14.91 -1.88
N PRO A 80 7.63 14.97 -3.00
CA PRO A 80 6.70 16.06 -3.25
C PRO A 80 5.51 16.14 -2.28
N LEU A 81 5.23 15.08 -1.51
CA LEU A 81 3.97 14.95 -0.75
C LEU A 81 4.13 15.15 0.77
N GLY A 82 5.36 15.30 1.29
CA GLY A 82 5.63 15.29 2.73
C GLY A 82 6.11 16.60 3.36
N ILE A 83 6.48 17.62 2.57
CA ILE A 83 7.10 18.85 3.11
C ILE A 83 6.19 20.09 3.01
N ASP A 84 5.11 20.03 2.23
CA ASP A 84 4.18 21.17 2.05
C ASP A 84 2.81 20.98 2.74
N ALA A 85 2.66 20.00 3.63
CA ALA A 85 1.49 19.89 4.50
C ALA A 85 1.61 20.91 5.66
N LYS A 86 1.33 22.18 5.34
CA LYS A 86 1.12 23.25 6.32
C LYS A 86 -0.26 23.16 6.96
#